data_AF-A0A8W8KKE0-F1
#
_entry.id   AF-A0A8W8KKE0-F1
#
_cell.length_a   1.000
_cell.length_b   1.000
_cell.length_c   1.000
_cell.angle_alpha   90.00
_cell.angle_beta   90.00
_cell.angle_gamma   90.00
#
_symmetry.space_group_name_H-M   'P 1'
#
loop_
_entity.id
_entity.type
_entity.pdbx_description
1 polymer ?
#
loop_
_entity_poly.entity_id
_entity_poly.type
_entity_poly.pdbx_seq_one_letter_code
_entity_poly.pdbx_strand_id
1 'polypeptide(L)'
;ITWEIQRREQKSEKLQSFVDLGCGNGLLVHILQSEGHPGLGLDVRKRNIWDLYGDQTKLKEESIIPSAESTFPEFDWLIGNHSDELTPWIPVIAARSSYTCSYFVLPCCHFDFDRKFSQKEANESNYRSYLNFVREVGEVCGFTVQEDTLRIPSTKRVCFIGKTRNYKPEEKDLIDDKIANYINIRSTASSISGTDGNPPAKKQKTGEVWSEGFNPRPSEEKSRNCKSVDSGTVSHIVQTVFDVLLESTDCETRQLEDGRVWRKGGKKALSDVVKLFDKDVLKQLKSECGGLQTLLRNHNSVFNVSGGAVQLRDLTLDEPYSKHSKLAKRDKSQYFKTMQCWFYNNHPDGCPRTAQKCHFAHGEQDVRKEQSDACAQ
;
A
#
# COMPACT_ATOMS: atom_id res chain seq x y z
N ILE A 1 -11.95 2.39 24.25
CA ILE A 1 -11.27 1.76 25.43
C ILE A 1 -10.01 2.52 25.87
N THR A 2 -8.90 2.56 25.11
CA THR A 2 -7.63 3.18 25.60
C THR A 2 -7.80 4.62 26.07
N TRP A 3 -8.46 5.46 25.27
CA TRP A 3 -8.72 6.86 25.62
C TRP A 3 -9.71 7.02 26.77
N GLU A 4 -10.71 6.15 26.90
CA GLU A 4 -11.62 6.13 28.05
C GLU A 4 -10.88 5.78 29.35
N ILE A 5 -9.98 4.80 29.33
CA ILE A 5 -9.15 4.45 30.48
C ILE A 5 -8.29 5.65 30.89
N GLN A 6 -7.61 6.27 29.93
CA GLN A 6 -6.80 7.47 30.19
C GLN A 6 -7.64 8.61 30.79
N ARG A 7 -8.86 8.85 30.27
CA ARG A 7 -9.79 9.85 30.83
C ARG A 7 -10.15 9.54 32.28
N ARG A 8 -10.44 8.28 32.61
CA ARG A 8 -10.77 7.84 33.97
C ARG A 8 -9.58 8.02 34.91
N GLU A 9 -8.38 7.66 34.49
CA GLU A 9 -7.14 7.84 35.27
C GLU A 9 -6.86 9.32 35.55
N GLN A 10 -7.10 10.19 34.56
CA GLN A 10 -6.92 11.64 34.66
C GLN A 10 -8.10 12.37 35.30
N LYS A 11 -9.19 11.66 35.64
CA LYS A 11 -10.46 12.23 36.12
C LYS A 11 -10.96 13.37 35.23
N SER A 12 -10.84 13.18 33.91
CA SER A 12 -11.21 14.16 32.90
C SER A 12 -12.37 13.66 32.04
N GLU A 13 -13.33 14.53 31.78
CA GLU A 13 -14.41 14.27 30.81
C GLU A 13 -14.06 14.78 29.40
N LYS A 14 -12.96 15.53 29.27
CA LYS A 14 -12.50 16.07 27.99
C LYS A 14 -12.03 14.93 27.08
N LEU A 15 -12.58 14.88 25.86
CA LEU A 15 -12.12 13.97 24.82
C LEU A 15 -10.70 14.33 24.37
N GLN A 16 -9.86 13.32 24.21
CA GLN A 16 -8.48 13.45 23.74
C GLN A 16 -8.44 14.09 22.36
N SER A 17 -7.51 15.02 22.20
CA SER A 17 -7.15 15.60 20.90
C SER A 17 -6.08 14.78 20.19
N PHE A 18 -6.06 14.80 18.86
CA PHE A 18 -5.09 14.02 18.09
C PHE A 18 -4.61 14.68 16.78
N VAL A 19 -3.42 14.27 16.33
CA VAL A 19 -2.95 14.48 14.96
C VAL A 19 -2.60 13.13 14.33
N ASP A 20 -3.15 12.83 13.15
CA ASP A 20 -2.78 11.65 12.36
C ASP A 20 -1.78 12.05 11.26
N LEU A 21 -0.53 11.61 11.42
CA LEU A 21 0.59 11.96 10.53
C LEU A 21 0.74 10.90 9.44
N GLY A 22 0.56 11.29 8.18
CA GLY A 22 0.44 10.37 7.07
C GLY A 22 -0.95 9.74 6.99
N CYS A 23 -2.01 10.54 7.23
CA CYS A 23 -3.39 10.07 7.38
C CYS A 23 -4.01 9.46 6.10
N GLY A 24 -3.35 9.56 4.94
CA GLY A 24 -3.73 8.89 3.70
C GLY A 24 -5.13 9.24 3.24
N ASN A 25 -6.05 8.28 3.31
CA ASN A 25 -7.42 8.48 2.89
C ASN A 25 -8.27 9.28 3.89
N GLY A 26 -7.74 9.66 5.06
CA GLY A 26 -8.43 10.46 6.07
C GLY A 26 -9.56 9.75 6.83
N LEU A 27 -9.79 8.46 6.59
CA LEU A 27 -10.93 7.73 7.18
C LEU A 27 -10.86 7.66 8.71
N LEU A 28 -9.66 7.43 9.27
CA LEU A 28 -9.50 7.39 10.73
C LEU A 28 -9.81 8.74 11.36
N VAL A 29 -9.31 9.82 10.75
CA VAL A 29 -9.56 11.20 11.19
C VAL A 29 -11.06 11.50 11.17
N HIS A 30 -11.73 11.14 10.07
CA HIS A 30 -13.18 11.30 9.92
C HIS A 30 -13.96 10.57 11.02
N ILE A 31 -13.63 9.31 11.29
CA ILE A 31 -14.29 8.50 12.33
C ILE A 31 -14.09 9.14 13.70
N LEU A 32 -12.84 9.47 14.08
CA LEU A 32 -12.55 10.01 15.40
C LEU A 32 -13.21 11.38 15.62
N GLN A 33 -13.23 12.25 14.61
CA GLN A 33 -13.92 13.54 14.71
C GLN A 33 -15.44 13.40 14.74
N SER A 34 -16.00 12.41 14.04
CA SER A 34 -17.43 12.08 14.13
C SER A 34 -17.83 11.57 15.51
N GLU A 35 -16.90 10.91 16.22
CA GLU A 35 -17.02 10.52 17.63
C GLU A 35 -16.76 11.69 18.61
N GLY A 36 -16.53 12.90 18.10
CA GLY A 36 -16.36 14.12 18.90
C GLY A 36 -14.92 14.43 19.33
N HIS A 37 -13.93 13.61 18.94
CA HIS A 37 -12.54 13.88 19.27
C HIS A 37 -11.97 15.01 18.40
N PRO A 38 -11.48 16.12 18.98
CA PRO A 38 -10.87 17.18 18.19
C PRO A 38 -9.55 16.70 17.58
N GLY A 39 -9.32 16.96 16.29
CA GLY A 39 -8.06 16.54 15.69
C GLY A 39 -7.77 17.13 14.33
N LEU A 40 -6.74 16.59 13.69
CA LEU A 40 -6.29 16.96 12.36
C LEU A 40 -5.62 15.75 11.68
N GLY A 41 -5.86 15.56 10.39
CA GLY A 41 -5.07 14.66 9.56
C GLY A 41 -4.12 15.43 8.66
N LEU A 42 -2.85 15.03 8.65
CA LEU A 42 -1.82 15.60 7.77
C LEU A 42 -1.36 14.50 6.80
N ASP A 43 -1.33 14.80 5.51
CA ASP A 43 -0.72 13.94 4.52
C ASP A 43 -0.06 14.79 3.45
N VAL A 44 1.06 14.34 2.89
CA VAL A 44 1.77 15.02 1.79
C VAL A 44 0.89 15.21 0.54
N ARG A 45 -0.24 14.51 0.45
CA ARG A 45 -1.16 14.59 -0.68
C ARG A 45 -2.63 14.44 -0.28
N LYS A 46 -3.49 15.31 -0.79
CA LYS A 46 -4.95 15.13 -0.77
C LYS A 46 -5.38 13.93 -1.62
N ARG A 47 -6.25 13.10 -1.07
CA ARG A 47 -6.91 11.99 -1.79
C ARG A 47 -8.30 12.44 -2.24
N ASN A 48 -8.77 11.99 -3.39
CA ASN A 48 -10.11 12.35 -3.92
C ASN A 48 -11.26 12.04 -2.94
N ILE A 49 -11.09 11.02 -2.10
CA ILE A 49 -12.09 10.69 -1.06
C ILE A 49 -12.24 11.79 -0.02
N TRP A 50 -11.24 12.68 0.14
CA TRP A 50 -11.35 13.80 1.07
C TRP A 50 -12.49 14.74 0.70
N ASP A 51 -12.81 14.89 -0.60
CA ASP A 51 -13.93 15.70 -1.08
C ASP A 51 -15.30 15.12 -0.69
N LEU A 52 -15.35 13.86 -0.26
CA LEU A 52 -16.57 13.21 0.23
C LEU A 52 -16.78 13.40 1.73
N TYR A 53 -15.75 13.83 2.47
CA TYR A 53 -15.92 14.16 3.88
C TYR A 53 -16.44 15.60 4.01
N GLY A 54 -17.38 15.81 4.93
CA GLY A 54 -17.92 17.15 5.21
C GLY A 54 -16.93 18.03 5.99
N ASP A 55 -17.26 19.32 6.09
CA ASP A 55 -16.45 20.38 6.74
C ASP A 55 -16.02 20.06 8.17
N GLN A 56 -16.73 19.15 8.85
CA GLN A 56 -16.33 18.69 10.17
C GLN A 56 -14.97 17.98 10.17
N THR A 57 -14.56 17.37 9.04
CA THR A 57 -13.37 16.52 8.94
C THR A 57 -12.15 17.35 8.55
N LYS A 58 -11.30 17.65 9.53
CA LYS A 58 -10.12 18.49 9.32
C LYS A 58 -8.96 17.67 8.73
N LEU A 59 -8.70 17.87 7.45
CA LEU A 59 -7.60 17.25 6.70
C LEU A 59 -6.79 18.34 5.99
N LYS A 60 -5.47 18.26 6.04
CA LYS A 60 -4.57 19.23 5.40
C LYS A 60 -3.52 18.50 4.57
N GLU A 61 -3.37 18.98 3.33
CA GLU A 61 -2.27 18.56 2.46
C GLU A 61 -0.99 19.28 2.91
N GLU A 62 -0.11 18.56 3.59
CA GLU A 62 1.11 19.10 4.18
C GLU A 62 2.18 18.01 4.31
N SER A 63 3.39 18.34 3.87
CA SER A 63 4.55 17.45 4.04
C SER A 63 5.10 17.58 5.45
N ILE A 64 5.27 16.45 6.15
CA ILE A 64 5.89 16.42 7.47
C ILE A 64 7.39 16.17 7.31
N ILE A 65 8.19 17.16 7.70
CA ILE A 65 9.65 17.06 7.77
C ILE A 65 10.04 17.01 9.25
N PRO A 66 10.57 15.87 9.76
CA PRO A 66 11.00 15.73 11.15
C PRO A 66 12.00 16.81 11.55
N SER A 67 11.53 17.79 12.30
CA SER A 67 12.24 19.01 12.67
C SER A 67 11.53 19.66 13.85
N ALA A 68 12.16 20.67 14.45
CA ALA A 68 11.56 21.43 15.55
C ALA A 68 10.23 22.10 15.15
N GLU A 69 10.00 22.34 13.85
CA GLU A 69 8.77 22.96 13.33
C GLU A 69 7.61 21.97 13.19
N SER A 70 7.90 20.66 13.12
CA SER A 70 6.90 19.61 12.99
C SER A 70 6.51 19.01 14.35
N THR A 71 6.28 19.87 15.35
CA THR A 71 5.83 19.46 16.69
C THR A 71 4.40 19.92 16.95
N PHE A 72 3.71 19.21 17.84
CA PHE A 72 2.26 19.37 18.09
C PHE A 72 1.96 19.47 19.60
N PRO A 73 2.52 20.46 20.31
CA PRO A 73 2.42 20.58 21.77
C PRO A 73 0.97 20.71 22.29
N GLU A 74 0.04 21.17 21.45
CA GLU A 74 -1.36 21.40 21.77
C GLU A 74 -2.24 20.14 21.66
N PHE A 75 -1.70 19.04 21.14
CA PHE A 75 -2.43 17.79 20.95
C PHE A 75 -2.01 16.71 21.96
N ASP A 76 -2.98 15.90 22.40
CA ASP A 76 -2.75 14.86 23.40
C ASP A 76 -2.11 13.59 22.79
N TRP A 77 -2.39 13.32 21.51
CA TRP A 77 -1.98 12.10 20.82
C TRP A 77 -1.43 12.36 19.41
N LEU A 78 -0.33 11.68 19.09
CA LEU A 78 0.11 11.50 17.71
C LEU A 78 -0.20 10.09 17.22
N ILE A 79 -0.80 10.00 16.05
CA ILE A 79 -1.18 8.75 15.42
C ILE A 79 -0.36 8.60 14.14
N GLY A 80 0.23 7.43 13.94
CA GLY A 80 0.80 7.00 12.67
C GLY A 80 0.18 5.69 12.24
N ASN A 81 -1.00 5.76 11.62
CA ASN A 81 -1.68 4.58 11.12
C ASN A 81 -1.21 4.25 9.71
N HIS A 82 -0.29 3.30 9.57
CA HIS A 82 0.36 2.98 8.29
C HIS A 82 1.08 4.19 7.67
N SER A 83 1.79 4.95 8.49
CA SER A 83 2.41 6.24 8.14
C SER A 83 3.73 6.14 7.36
N ASP A 84 3.99 5.01 6.69
CA ASP A 84 5.15 4.77 5.82
C ASP A 84 6.49 5.23 6.47
N GLU A 85 7.24 6.13 5.82
CA GLU A 85 8.53 6.66 6.28
C GLU A 85 8.45 7.44 7.59
N LEU A 86 7.28 7.91 7.98
CA LEU A 86 7.08 8.61 9.26
C LEU A 86 6.97 7.64 10.45
N THR A 87 6.80 6.34 10.21
CA THR A 87 6.63 5.32 11.27
C THR A 87 7.66 5.45 12.42
N PRO A 88 8.99 5.46 12.18
CA PRO A 88 9.97 5.64 13.25
C PRO A 88 9.99 7.07 13.81
N TRP A 89 9.47 8.05 13.09
CA TRP A 89 9.42 9.44 13.54
C TRP A 89 8.25 9.73 14.49
N ILE A 90 7.16 8.95 14.47
CA ILE A 90 6.00 9.20 15.33
C ILE A 90 6.38 9.26 16.83
N PRO A 91 7.13 8.31 17.41
CA PRO A 91 7.54 8.39 18.81
C PRO A 91 8.48 9.58 19.09
N VAL A 92 9.36 9.92 18.13
CA VAL A 92 10.29 11.05 18.24
C VAL A 92 9.53 12.37 18.29
N ILE A 93 8.60 12.58 17.35
CA ILE A 93 7.77 13.79 17.29
C ILE A 93 6.92 13.87 18.57
N ALA A 94 6.36 12.77 19.06
CA ALA A 94 5.58 12.77 20.30
C ALA A 94 6.45 13.10 21.52
N ALA A 95 7.68 12.59 21.58
CA ALA A 95 8.65 12.93 22.63
C ALA A 95 8.99 14.41 22.66
N ARG A 96 9.18 15.00 21.48
CA ARG A 96 9.59 16.41 21.32
C ARG A 96 8.42 17.40 21.36
N SER A 97 7.19 16.95 21.13
CA SER A 97 5.99 17.80 21.17
C SER A 97 5.60 18.19 22.59
N SER A 98 5.42 17.22 23.49
CA SER A 98 5.11 17.50 24.90
C SER A 98 5.42 16.29 25.77
N TYR A 99 5.79 16.52 27.04
CA TYR A 99 6.05 15.45 28.00
C TYR A 99 4.81 14.56 28.21
N THR A 100 3.61 15.14 28.13
CA THR A 100 2.32 14.43 28.27
C THR A 100 1.76 13.89 26.96
N CYS A 101 2.39 14.17 25.83
CA CYS A 101 1.93 13.67 24.53
C CYS A 101 2.13 12.16 24.45
N SER A 102 1.06 11.45 24.11
CA SER A 102 1.07 10.02 23.82
C SER A 102 1.24 9.77 22.32
N TYR A 103 1.57 8.53 21.95
CA TYR A 103 1.50 8.12 20.56
C TYR A 103 0.89 6.74 20.35
N PHE A 104 0.38 6.54 19.14
CA PHE A 104 0.00 5.26 18.56
C PHE A 104 0.68 5.12 17.19
N VAL A 105 1.29 3.97 16.92
CA VAL A 105 1.82 3.68 15.58
C VAL A 105 1.47 2.26 15.13
N LEU A 106 1.01 2.13 13.90
CA LEU A 106 0.75 0.85 13.22
C LEU A 106 1.68 0.74 12.00
N PRO A 107 2.85 0.08 12.14
CA PRO A 107 3.83 -0.01 11.08
C PRO A 107 3.32 -0.78 9.85
N CYS A 108 3.62 -0.26 8.66
CA CYS A 108 3.33 -0.95 7.39
C CYS A 108 4.60 -1.24 6.58
N CYS A 109 5.44 -0.24 6.36
CA CYS A 109 6.57 -0.31 5.45
C CYS A 109 7.87 -0.26 6.27
N HIS A 110 8.86 -1.05 5.89
CA HIS A 110 10.12 -1.20 6.61
C HIS A 110 11.03 0.02 6.33
N PHE A 111 10.76 1.14 7.01
CA PHE A 111 11.55 2.37 6.94
C PHE A 111 12.35 2.56 8.23
N ASP A 112 13.61 2.95 8.06
CA ASP A 112 14.42 3.57 9.09
C ASP A 112 14.20 5.09 9.06
N PHE A 113 15.01 5.87 9.78
CA PHE A 113 14.87 7.33 9.85
C PHE A 113 15.10 8.06 8.53
N ASP A 114 16.00 7.60 7.66
CA ASP A 114 16.38 8.27 6.41
C ASP A 114 16.38 7.33 5.18
N ARG A 115 16.07 6.05 5.38
CA ARG A 115 16.21 5.01 4.35
C ARG A 115 15.27 3.83 4.59
N LYS A 116 15.41 2.78 3.77
CA LYS A 116 14.77 1.49 4.04
C LYS A 116 15.48 0.76 5.17
N PHE A 117 14.69 0.22 6.09
CA PHE A 117 15.19 -0.64 7.15
C PHE A 117 15.77 -1.93 6.55
N SER A 118 17.01 -2.25 6.92
CA SER A 118 17.78 -3.36 6.35
C SER A 118 18.35 -4.32 7.40
N GLN A 119 18.27 -3.97 8.68
CA GLN A 119 18.78 -4.81 9.76
C GLN A 119 17.89 -6.04 9.95
N LYS A 120 18.51 -7.20 10.13
CA LYS A 120 17.81 -8.45 10.42
C LYS A 120 18.43 -9.09 11.64
N GLU A 121 17.63 -9.32 12.66
CA GLU A 121 18.06 -10.03 13.86
C GLU A 121 18.18 -11.53 13.57
N ALA A 122 19.16 -12.17 14.21
CA ALA A 122 19.32 -13.62 14.13
C ALA A 122 18.07 -14.31 14.68
N ASN A 123 17.62 -15.37 14.01
CA ASN A 123 16.43 -16.17 14.36
C ASN A 123 15.07 -15.45 14.24
N GLU A 124 15.03 -14.20 13.77
CA GLU A 124 13.77 -13.47 13.60
C GLU A 124 13.37 -13.29 12.14
N SER A 125 12.05 -13.15 11.92
CA SER A 125 11.52 -12.72 10.63
C SER A 125 11.88 -11.25 10.38
N ASN A 126 12.05 -10.84 9.12
CA ASN A 126 12.29 -9.43 8.77
C ASN A 126 11.23 -8.50 9.38
N TYR A 127 9.96 -8.93 9.34
CA TYR A 127 8.86 -8.18 9.94
C TYR A 127 9.01 -8.04 11.47
N ARG A 128 9.40 -9.12 12.18
CA ARG A 128 9.61 -9.04 13.63
C ARG A 128 10.82 -8.18 13.99
N SER A 129 11.95 -8.30 13.28
CA SER A 129 13.12 -7.41 13.49
C SER A 129 12.74 -5.94 13.31
N TYR A 130 11.87 -5.64 12.34
CA TYR A 130 11.38 -4.29 12.15
C TYR A 130 10.43 -3.82 13.26
N LEU A 131 9.54 -4.68 13.73
CA LEU A 131 8.70 -4.38 14.89
C LEU A 131 9.55 -4.12 16.15
N ASN A 132 10.60 -4.90 16.36
CA ASN A 132 11.54 -4.71 17.47
C ASN A 132 12.24 -3.36 17.37
N PHE A 133 12.71 -2.97 16.18
CA PHE A 133 13.24 -1.63 15.92
C PHE A 133 12.23 -0.52 16.25
N VAL A 134 10.98 -0.61 15.78
CA VAL A 134 9.97 0.42 16.07
C VAL A 134 9.67 0.51 17.57
N ARG A 135 9.64 -0.62 18.28
CA ARG A 135 9.53 -0.63 19.75
C ARG A 135 10.72 0.08 20.39
N GLU A 136 11.94 -0.27 20.00
CA GLU A 136 13.19 0.31 20.54
C GLU A 136 13.20 1.83 20.36
N VAL A 137 12.78 2.35 19.20
CA VAL A 137 12.66 3.79 18.96
C VAL A 137 11.76 4.44 20.01
N GLY A 138 10.62 3.82 20.33
CA GLY A 138 9.72 4.31 21.39
C GLY A 138 10.37 4.29 22.77
N GLU A 139 11.14 3.26 23.10
CA GLU A 139 11.85 3.13 24.38
C GLU A 139 12.97 4.18 24.52
N VAL A 140 13.75 4.40 23.46
CA VAL A 140 14.76 5.46 23.35
C VAL A 140 14.12 6.84 23.50
N CYS A 141 12.93 7.03 22.95
CA CYS A 141 12.12 8.25 23.13
C CYS A 141 11.56 8.43 24.55
N GLY A 142 11.93 7.54 25.47
CA GLY A 142 11.60 7.61 26.88
C GLY A 142 10.15 7.21 27.19
N PHE A 143 9.54 6.35 26.36
CA PHE A 143 8.22 5.80 26.63
C PHE A 143 8.30 4.39 27.21
N THR A 144 7.35 4.05 28.08
CA THR A 144 6.97 2.66 28.33
C THR A 144 6.09 2.19 27.18
N VAL A 145 6.69 1.44 26.25
CA VAL A 145 6.03 1.01 25.01
C VAL A 145 5.17 -0.24 25.23
N GLN A 146 3.90 -0.16 24.85
CA GLN A 146 2.97 -1.29 24.83
C GLN A 146 2.84 -1.83 23.41
N GLU A 147 2.99 -3.15 23.21
CA GLU A 147 2.65 -3.83 21.96
C GLU A 147 1.21 -4.36 22.04
N ASP A 148 0.43 -4.17 20.98
CA ASP A 148 -0.90 -4.78 20.84
C ASP A 148 -1.11 -5.31 19.41
N THR A 149 -2.09 -6.19 19.23
CA THR A 149 -2.47 -6.77 17.94
C THR A 149 -3.91 -6.41 17.60
N LEU A 150 -4.07 -5.58 16.57
CA LEU A 150 -5.37 -5.12 16.11
C LEU A 150 -6.18 -6.24 15.44
N ARG A 151 -7.50 -6.20 15.65
CA ARG A 151 -8.46 -7.11 14.99
C ARG A 151 -8.82 -6.62 13.58
N ILE A 152 -7.80 -6.54 12.72
CA ILE A 152 -7.96 -6.16 11.30
C ILE A 152 -7.53 -7.32 10.39
N PRO A 153 -8.09 -7.44 9.17
CA PRO A 153 -7.73 -8.47 8.19
C PRO A 153 -6.40 -8.12 7.48
N SER A 154 -5.33 -7.91 8.25
CA SER A 154 -3.98 -7.60 7.78
C SER A 154 -2.95 -8.50 8.47
N THR A 155 -1.87 -8.82 7.75
CA THR A 155 -0.67 -9.42 8.35
C THR A 155 0.15 -8.39 9.11
N LYS A 156 -0.03 -7.11 8.80
CA LYS A 156 0.62 -5.96 9.44
C LYS A 156 -0.36 -5.31 10.41
N ARG A 157 -0.58 -6.00 11.53
CA ARG A 157 -1.62 -5.66 12.54
C ARG A 157 -1.07 -5.42 13.94
N VAL A 158 0.25 -5.47 14.10
CA VAL A 158 0.91 -5.23 15.39
C VAL A 158 1.16 -3.73 15.50
N CYS A 159 0.68 -3.10 16.56
CA CYS A 159 0.86 -1.67 16.83
C CYS A 159 1.61 -1.44 18.14
N PHE A 160 2.14 -0.24 18.28
CA PHE A 160 2.83 0.22 19.48
C PHE A 160 2.18 1.48 20.04
N ILE A 161 2.10 1.55 21.37
CA ILE A 161 1.47 2.64 22.11
C ILE A 161 2.44 3.12 23.19
N GLY A 162 2.81 4.40 23.14
CA GLY A 162 3.54 5.07 24.20
C GLY A 162 2.65 6.06 24.93
N LYS A 163 2.21 5.71 26.15
CA LYS A 163 1.35 6.55 27.00
C LYS A 163 2.09 7.20 28.16
N THR A 164 3.05 6.47 28.73
CA THR A 164 3.72 6.85 29.98
C THR A 164 5.20 7.03 29.73
N ARG A 165 5.80 8.03 30.39
CA ARG A 165 7.25 8.25 30.35
C ARG A 165 7.96 7.31 31.32
N ASN A 166 9.12 6.80 30.91
CA ASN A 166 9.98 5.96 31.75
C ASN A 166 11.06 6.77 32.50
N TYR A 167 10.97 8.10 32.46
CA TYR A 167 11.90 9.06 33.03
C TYR A 167 11.15 10.23 33.67
N LYS A 168 11.76 10.95 34.60
CA LYS A 168 11.15 12.11 35.27
C LYS A 168 11.25 13.38 34.40
N PRO A 169 10.37 14.38 34.57
CA PRO A 169 10.40 15.59 33.74
C PRO A 169 11.74 16.32 33.70
N GLU A 170 12.54 16.25 34.77
CA GLU A 170 13.85 16.91 34.86
C GLU A 170 14.91 16.26 33.97
N GLU A 171 14.70 15.01 33.56
CA GLU A 171 15.62 14.25 32.70
C GLU A 171 15.32 14.46 31.20
N LYS A 172 14.38 15.35 30.85
CA LYS A 172 13.95 15.58 29.46
C LYS A 172 15.11 15.90 28.52
N ASP A 173 16.02 16.77 28.92
CA ASP A 173 17.16 17.17 28.07
C ASP A 173 18.11 15.98 27.84
N LEU A 174 18.33 15.15 28.86
CA LEU A 174 19.12 13.93 28.73
C LEU A 174 18.48 12.93 27.77
N ILE A 175 17.15 12.78 27.81
CA ILE A 175 16.43 11.92 26.87
C ILE A 175 16.47 12.51 25.46
N ASP A 176 16.35 13.82 25.30
CA ASP A 176 16.44 14.45 23.98
C ASP A 176 17.83 14.25 23.35
N ASP A 177 18.90 14.37 24.14
CA ASP A 177 20.27 14.05 23.70
C ASP A 177 20.40 12.58 23.27
N LYS A 178 19.78 11.64 24.01
CA LYS A 178 19.74 10.21 23.64
C LYS A 178 19.00 9.98 22.31
N ILE A 179 17.86 10.64 22.11
CA ILE A 179 17.08 10.58 20.87
C ILE A 179 17.94 11.08 19.70
N ALA A 180 18.54 12.26 19.83
CA ALA A 180 19.38 12.85 18.80
C ALA A 180 20.57 11.94 18.45
N ASN A 181 21.24 11.37 19.46
CA ASN A 181 22.35 10.45 19.25
C ASN A 181 21.90 9.15 18.54
N TYR A 182 20.76 8.57 18.94
CA TYR A 182 20.24 7.36 18.31
C TYR A 182 19.90 7.58 16.84
N ILE A 183 19.24 8.69 16.50
CA ILE A 183 18.94 9.06 15.11
C ILE A 183 20.22 9.23 14.30
N ASN A 184 21.23 9.90 14.86
CA ASN A 184 22.52 10.11 14.20
C ASN A 184 23.25 8.80 13.93
N ILE A 185 23.33 7.89 14.90
CA ILE A 185 23.96 6.57 14.73
C ILE A 185 23.25 5.81 13.61
N ARG A 186 21.92 5.77 13.61
CA ARG A 186 21.17 5.04 12.56
C ARG A 186 21.27 5.68 11.18
N SER A 187 21.34 7.01 11.13
CA SER A 187 21.51 7.77 9.88
C SER A 187 22.95 7.71 9.33
N THR A 188 23.96 7.43 10.17
CA THR A 188 25.39 7.35 9.76
C THR A 188 25.95 5.93 9.66
N ALA A 189 25.27 4.90 10.20
CA ALA A 189 25.74 3.52 10.27
C ALA A 189 26.01 2.80 8.91
N SER A 190 25.81 3.47 7.77
CA SER A 190 26.28 2.96 6.46
C SER A 190 27.66 3.49 6.04
N SER A 191 28.25 4.44 6.79
CA SER A 191 29.49 5.12 6.42
C SER A 191 30.74 4.71 7.22
N ILE A 192 30.61 3.81 8.21
CA ILE A 192 31.72 3.44 9.11
C ILE A 192 31.91 1.93 9.16
N SER A 193 32.66 1.41 8.18
CA SER A 193 33.60 0.33 8.45
C SER A 193 34.90 0.97 8.96
N GLY A 194 35.02 1.10 10.28
CA GLY A 194 36.25 1.47 10.98
C GLY A 194 36.44 2.97 11.26
N THR A 195 36.09 3.38 12.48
CA THR A 195 36.94 4.14 13.43
C THR A 195 36.13 4.42 14.70
N ASP A 196 36.68 4.00 15.84
CA ASP A 196 36.16 4.34 17.17
C ASP A 196 36.32 5.85 17.41
N GLY A 197 35.19 6.56 17.47
CA GLY A 197 35.15 7.95 17.87
C GLY A 197 33.70 8.41 18.01
N ASN A 198 33.22 8.52 19.24
CA ASN A 198 31.94 9.18 19.53
C ASN A 198 32.00 10.62 19.00
N PRO A 199 31.15 11.01 18.03
CA PRO A 199 31.05 12.41 17.63
C PRO A 199 30.47 13.21 18.80
N PRO A 200 30.95 14.44 19.06
CA PRO A 200 30.36 15.29 20.08
C PRO A 200 28.92 15.64 19.70
N ALA A 201 28.00 15.52 20.66
CA ALA A 201 26.62 15.97 20.55
C ALA A 201 26.60 17.46 20.19
N LYS A 202 26.24 17.80 18.94
CA LYS A 202 25.95 19.18 18.57
C LYS A 202 24.57 19.54 19.09
N LYS A 203 24.50 20.56 19.94
CA LYS A 203 23.23 21.19 20.35
C LYS A 203 22.47 21.64 19.10
N GLN A 204 21.31 21.05 18.86
CA GLN A 204 20.46 21.35 17.70
C GLN A 204 19.97 22.80 17.77
N LYS A 205 20.14 23.56 16.70
CA LYS A 205 19.61 24.94 16.59
C LYS A 205 18.14 24.90 16.20
N THR A 206 17.39 25.94 16.58
CA THR A 206 16.00 26.14 16.15
C THR A 206 15.91 26.17 14.62
N GLY A 207 15.10 25.27 14.03
CA GLY A 207 14.91 25.13 12.57
C GLY A 207 15.74 24.02 11.91
N GLU A 208 16.55 23.28 12.65
CA GLU A 208 17.37 22.18 12.10
C GLU A 208 16.53 20.90 11.91
N VAL A 209 16.62 20.31 10.72
CA VAL A 209 16.03 19.00 10.39
C VAL A 209 16.73 17.93 11.23
N TRP A 210 15.97 17.00 11.81
CA TRP A 210 16.54 16.00 12.72
C TRP A 210 17.32 14.88 12.02
N SER A 211 17.13 14.71 10.71
CA SER A 211 17.96 13.87 9.85
C SER A 211 18.01 14.46 8.43
N GLU A 212 19.21 14.84 7.98
CA GLU A 212 19.42 15.42 6.63
C GLU A 212 19.06 14.46 5.49
N GLY A 213 19.09 13.15 5.74
CA GLY A 213 18.77 12.13 4.74
C GLY A 213 17.27 11.83 4.61
N PHE A 214 16.43 12.36 5.51
CA PHE A 214 14.99 12.10 5.43
C PHE A 214 14.38 12.75 4.19
N ASN A 215 13.74 11.93 3.38
CA ASN A 215 13.04 12.37 2.18
C ASN A 215 11.58 11.94 2.28
N PRO A 216 10.63 12.88 2.44
CA PRO A 216 9.21 12.59 2.33
C PRO A 216 8.92 11.93 0.98
N ARG A 217 7.93 11.03 0.94
CA ARG A 217 7.43 10.52 -0.34
C ARG A 217 6.95 11.67 -1.24
N PRO A 218 7.03 11.54 -2.58
CA PRO A 218 6.57 12.60 -3.48
C PRO A 218 5.09 12.93 -3.29
N SER A 219 4.74 14.22 -3.38
CA SER A 219 3.34 14.69 -3.33
C SER A 219 2.49 14.13 -4.47
N GLU A 220 3.10 13.81 -5.61
CA GLU A 220 2.43 13.17 -6.73
C GLU A 220 2.70 11.65 -6.76
N GLU A 221 1.63 10.85 -6.75
CA GLU A 221 1.75 9.40 -6.94
C GLU A 221 1.71 9.08 -8.42
N LYS A 222 2.82 8.58 -8.98
CA LYS A 222 2.83 8.03 -10.34
C LYS A 222 1.83 6.87 -10.39
N SER A 223 0.76 7.03 -11.16
CA SER A 223 -0.29 6.03 -11.26
C SER A 223 0.28 4.72 -11.84
N ARG A 224 0.39 3.67 -11.03
CA ARG A 224 0.80 2.32 -11.46
C ARG A 224 -0.35 1.54 -12.13
N ASN A 225 -1.14 2.25 -12.93
CA ASN A 225 -2.34 1.73 -13.59
C ASN A 225 -2.10 1.38 -15.06
N CYS A 226 -0.84 1.16 -15.47
CA CYS A 226 -0.49 0.82 -16.85
C CYS A 226 -1.01 1.82 -17.90
N LYS A 227 -1.26 3.09 -17.54
CA LYS A 227 -1.66 4.13 -18.51
C LYS A 227 -0.47 4.78 -19.22
N SER A 228 0.74 4.57 -18.70
CA SER A 228 2.02 5.11 -19.18
C SER A 228 2.82 4.15 -20.06
N VAL A 229 2.50 2.84 -20.03
CA VAL A 229 3.04 1.90 -21.02
C VAL A 229 2.25 2.12 -22.29
N ASP A 230 2.94 2.40 -23.38
CA ASP A 230 2.32 2.61 -24.68
C ASP A 230 1.35 1.45 -25.00
N SER A 231 0.15 1.82 -25.46
CA SER A 231 -0.92 0.86 -25.75
C SER A 231 -0.51 -0.18 -26.81
N GLY A 232 0.38 0.19 -27.73
CA GLY A 232 0.98 -0.71 -28.71
C GLY A 232 1.89 -1.76 -28.06
N THR A 233 2.70 -1.36 -27.08
CA THR A 233 3.56 -2.29 -26.32
C THR A 233 2.73 -3.31 -25.53
N VAL A 234 1.65 -2.87 -24.86
CA VAL A 234 0.75 -3.79 -24.15
C VAL A 234 0.09 -4.76 -25.11
N SER A 235 -0.46 -4.27 -26.23
CA SER A 235 -1.09 -5.11 -27.26
C SER A 235 -0.09 -6.11 -27.85
N HIS A 236 1.14 -5.69 -28.13
CA HIS A 236 2.20 -6.57 -28.62
C HIS A 236 2.51 -7.69 -27.63
N ILE A 237 2.66 -7.38 -26.33
CA ILE A 237 2.91 -8.40 -25.30
C ILE A 237 1.75 -9.39 -25.22
N VAL A 238 0.52 -8.89 -25.15
CA VAL A 238 -0.69 -9.74 -25.07
C VAL A 238 -0.78 -10.66 -26.28
N GLN A 239 -0.56 -10.13 -27.50
CA GLN A 239 -0.60 -10.92 -28.73
C GLN A 239 0.51 -11.97 -28.78
N THR A 240 1.76 -11.58 -28.51
CA THR A 240 2.90 -12.51 -28.51
C THR A 240 2.70 -13.66 -27.52
N VAL A 241 2.22 -13.36 -26.31
CA VAL A 241 1.93 -14.42 -25.31
C VAL A 241 0.78 -15.30 -25.79
N PHE A 242 -0.25 -14.72 -26.41
CA PHE A 242 -1.37 -15.47 -26.96
C PHE A 242 -0.92 -16.45 -28.06
N ASP A 243 -0.19 -15.98 -29.07
CA ASP A 243 0.27 -16.78 -30.21
C ASP A 243 1.15 -17.94 -29.73
N VAL A 244 2.09 -17.64 -28.83
CA VAL A 244 3.00 -18.65 -28.26
C VAL A 244 2.27 -19.72 -27.44
N LEU A 245 1.16 -19.38 -26.80
CA LEU A 245 0.31 -20.36 -26.12
C LEU A 245 -0.51 -21.18 -27.13
N LEU A 246 -1.01 -20.55 -28.18
CA LEU A 246 -1.84 -21.20 -29.20
C LEU A 246 -1.05 -22.19 -30.06
N GLU A 247 0.22 -21.87 -30.35
CA GLU A 247 1.14 -22.69 -31.15
C GLU A 247 1.95 -23.69 -30.30
N SER A 248 1.66 -23.77 -29.00
CA SER A 248 2.38 -24.65 -28.10
C SER A 248 2.16 -26.12 -28.48
N THR A 249 3.20 -26.95 -28.35
CA THR A 249 3.15 -28.38 -28.70
C THR A 249 2.16 -29.18 -27.85
N ASP A 250 1.87 -28.68 -26.65
CA ASP A 250 0.86 -29.19 -25.71
C ASP A 250 -0.51 -28.52 -25.90
N CYS A 251 -0.77 -27.91 -27.07
CA CYS A 251 -2.04 -27.23 -27.33
C CYS A 251 -3.22 -28.20 -27.17
N GLU A 252 -4.08 -27.90 -26.20
CA GLU A 252 -5.34 -28.61 -26.03
C GLU A 252 -6.39 -28.10 -27.02
N THR A 253 -7.33 -28.95 -27.40
CA THR A 253 -8.51 -28.58 -28.20
C THR A 253 -9.80 -28.88 -27.44
N ARG A 254 -10.89 -28.23 -27.85
CA ARG A 254 -12.25 -28.43 -27.33
C ARG A 254 -13.21 -28.60 -28.49
N GLN A 255 -14.13 -29.55 -28.38
CA GLN A 255 -15.23 -29.69 -29.31
C GLN A 255 -16.38 -28.78 -28.85
N LEU A 256 -16.85 -27.91 -29.74
CA LEU A 256 -17.95 -26.99 -29.47
C LEU A 256 -19.30 -27.62 -29.84
N GLU A 257 -20.38 -27.08 -29.27
CA GLU A 257 -21.77 -27.51 -29.55
C GLU A 257 -22.13 -27.44 -31.04
N ASP A 258 -21.50 -26.52 -31.79
CA ASP A 258 -21.72 -26.31 -33.22
C ASP A 258 -20.82 -27.17 -34.12
N GLY A 259 -20.06 -28.10 -33.54
CA GLY A 259 -19.17 -29.02 -34.26
C GLY A 259 -17.81 -28.43 -34.63
N ARG A 260 -17.52 -27.17 -34.29
CA ARG A 260 -16.19 -26.58 -34.48
C ARG A 260 -15.20 -27.13 -33.44
N VAL A 261 -13.96 -27.32 -33.88
CA VAL A 261 -12.82 -27.56 -32.99
C VAL A 261 -12.21 -26.21 -32.60
N TRP A 262 -12.13 -25.94 -31.30
CA TRP A 262 -11.54 -24.73 -30.77
C TRP A 262 -10.22 -25.03 -30.07
N ARG A 263 -9.13 -24.37 -30.48
CA ARG A 263 -7.82 -24.49 -29.85
C ARG A 263 -7.81 -23.70 -28.55
N LYS A 264 -7.58 -24.39 -27.43
CA LYS A 264 -7.41 -23.77 -26.12
C LYS A 264 -5.99 -23.25 -25.89
N GLY A 265 -5.04 -23.68 -26.72
CA GLY A 265 -3.62 -23.44 -26.49
C GLY A 265 -3.06 -24.34 -25.37
N GLY A 266 -1.76 -24.25 -25.17
CA GLY A 266 -1.01 -24.97 -24.16
C GLY A 266 -0.79 -24.15 -22.90
N LYS A 267 0.15 -24.60 -22.07
CA LYS A 267 0.53 -23.96 -20.81
C LYS A 267 2.03 -23.68 -20.79
N LYS A 268 2.41 -22.45 -20.43
CA LYS A 268 3.84 -22.07 -20.30
C LYS A 268 4.19 -21.49 -18.94
N ALA A 269 5.39 -21.82 -18.48
CA ALA A 269 5.93 -21.22 -17.27
C ALA A 269 6.20 -19.73 -17.51
N LEU A 270 5.89 -18.88 -16.51
CA LEU A 270 6.13 -17.44 -16.62
C LEU A 270 7.61 -17.13 -16.87
N SER A 271 8.52 -17.96 -16.33
CA SER A 271 9.96 -17.86 -16.59
C SER A 271 10.32 -17.97 -18.07
N ASP A 272 9.57 -18.74 -18.86
CA ASP A 272 9.82 -18.89 -20.29
C ASP A 272 9.16 -17.78 -21.09
N VAL A 273 7.99 -17.33 -20.67
CA VAL A 273 7.32 -16.17 -21.28
C VAL A 273 8.15 -14.90 -21.10
N VAL A 274 8.82 -14.73 -19.95
CA VAL A 274 9.74 -13.61 -19.70
C VAL A 274 10.89 -13.59 -20.72
N LYS A 275 11.37 -14.74 -21.20
CA LYS A 275 12.47 -14.82 -22.17
C LYS A 275 12.09 -14.33 -23.58
N LEU A 276 10.80 -14.17 -23.85
CA LEU A 276 10.29 -13.68 -25.14
C LEU A 276 10.46 -12.17 -25.31
N PHE A 277 10.73 -11.45 -24.22
CA PHE A 277 10.75 -9.99 -24.23
C PHE A 277 12.12 -9.47 -23.77
N ASP A 278 12.55 -8.38 -24.39
CA ASP A 278 13.80 -7.73 -24.05
C ASP A 278 13.80 -7.18 -22.62
N LYS A 279 15.01 -7.09 -22.05
CA LYS A 279 15.21 -6.61 -20.67
C LYS A 279 14.65 -5.21 -20.45
N ASP A 280 14.65 -4.35 -21.46
CA ASP A 280 14.17 -2.99 -21.33
C ASP A 280 12.65 -2.90 -21.30
N VAL A 281 11.95 -3.71 -22.10
CA VAL A 281 10.49 -3.90 -22.00
C VAL A 281 10.12 -4.42 -20.61
N LEU A 282 10.83 -5.42 -20.11
CA LEU A 282 10.58 -6.00 -18.79
C LEU A 282 10.86 -5.02 -17.64
N LYS A 283 11.87 -4.15 -17.76
CA LYS A 283 12.15 -3.07 -16.79
C LYS A 283 11.01 -2.05 -16.79
N GLN A 284 10.55 -1.63 -17.97
CA GLN A 284 9.42 -0.72 -18.11
C GLN A 284 8.14 -1.31 -17.49
N LEU A 285 7.87 -2.60 -17.71
CA LEU A 285 6.73 -3.28 -17.07
C LEU A 285 6.86 -3.35 -15.54
N LYS A 286 8.08 -3.54 -15.02
CA LYS A 286 8.33 -3.56 -13.57
C LYS A 286 8.12 -2.19 -12.93
N SER A 287 8.51 -1.10 -13.60
CA SER A 287 8.32 0.26 -13.09
C SER A 287 6.84 0.67 -13.12
N GLU A 288 6.11 0.32 -14.18
CA GLU A 288 4.75 0.84 -14.41
C GLU A 288 3.61 -0.08 -13.97
N CYS A 289 3.80 -1.40 -14.03
CA CYS A 289 2.72 -2.39 -13.92
C CYS A 289 3.01 -3.51 -12.92
N GLY A 290 4.07 -3.41 -12.11
CA GLY A 290 4.48 -4.50 -11.20
C GLY A 290 4.95 -5.77 -11.95
N GLY A 291 5.32 -5.65 -13.22
CA GLY A 291 5.90 -6.70 -14.05
C GLY A 291 4.93 -7.47 -14.95
N LEU A 292 5.48 -8.35 -15.81
CA LEU A 292 4.75 -9.14 -16.82
C LEU A 292 3.62 -10.00 -16.22
N GLN A 293 3.87 -10.64 -15.08
CA GLN A 293 2.87 -11.47 -14.41
C GLN A 293 1.62 -10.66 -14.02
N THR A 294 1.81 -9.42 -13.57
CA THR A 294 0.71 -8.54 -13.17
C THR A 294 -0.04 -8.05 -14.40
N LEU A 295 0.66 -7.71 -15.49
CA LEU A 295 0.03 -7.39 -16.77
C LEU A 295 -0.90 -8.52 -17.22
N LEU A 296 -0.40 -9.75 -17.30
CA LEU A 296 -1.19 -10.91 -17.73
C LEU A 296 -2.38 -11.20 -16.79
N ARG A 297 -2.24 -10.93 -15.49
CA ARG A 297 -3.34 -11.02 -14.51
C ARG A 297 -4.39 -9.93 -14.70
N ASN A 298 -4.01 -8.75 -15.18
CA ASN A 298 -4.93 -7.67 -15.49
C ASN A 298 -5.71 -7.96 -16.79
N HIS A 299 -5.09 -8.64 -17.75
CA HIS A 299 -5.75 -9.20 -18.94
C HIS A 299 -6.45 -10.55 -18.66
N ASN A 300 -7.15 -10.65 -17.54
CA ASN A 300 -7.84 -11.86 -17.07
C ASN A 300 -8.99 -12.34 -17.97
N SER A 301 -9.52 -11.49 -18.86
CA SER A 301 -10.48 -11.87 -19.88
C SER A 301 -9.86 -12.84 -20.89
N VAL A 302 -8.53 -12.75 -21.10
CA VAL A 302 -7.77 -13.57 -22.05
C VAL A 302 -7.00 -14.67 -21.33
N PHE A 303 -6.33 -14.36 -20.22
CA PHE A 303 -5.37 -15.27 -19.60
C PHE A 303 -5.81 -15.85 -18.26
N ASN A 304 -5.25 -17.02 -17.95
CA ASN A 304 -5.25 -17.64 -16.64
C ASN A 304 -3.82 -17.76 -16.10
N VAL A 305 -3.51 -17.00 -15.06
CA VAL A 305 -2.18 -16.98 -14.43
C VAL A 305 -2.25 -17.60 -13.04
N SER A 306 -1.75 -18.83 -12.91
CA SER A 306 -1.79 -19.61 -11.66
C SER A 306 -0.60 -20.54 -11.55
N GLY A 307 -0.09 -20.75 -10.32
CA GLY A 307 1.00 -21.70 -10.07
C GLY A 307 2.29 -21.41 -10.85
N GLY A 308 2.63 -20.13 -11.06
CA GLY A 308 3.83 -19.73 -11.80
C GLY A 308 3.76 -19.92 -13.31
N ALA A 309 2.59 -20.25 -13.86
CA ALA A 309 2.36 -20.47 -15.28
C ALA A 309 1.20 -19.62 -15.82
N VAL A 310 1.16 -19.48 -17.14
CA VAL A 310 0.08 -18.84 -17.90
C VAL A 310 -0.47 -19.82 -18.96
N GLN A 311 -1.78 -19.74 -19.17
CA GLN A 311 -2.52 -20.43 -20.23
C GLN A 311 -3.67 -19.51 -20.68
N LEU A 312 -4.27 -19.80 -21.83
CA LEU A 312 -5.48 -19.08 -22.25
C LEU A 312 -6.65 -19.42 -21.32
N ARG A 313 -7.56 -18.46 -21.17
CA ARG A 313 -8.79 -18.69 -20.42
C ARG A 313 -9.72 -19.57 -21.25
N ASP A 314 -10.12 -20.68 -20.65
CA ASP A 314 -11.05 -21.63 -21.25
C ASP A 314 -12.49 -21.11 -21.18
N LEU A 315 -12.93 -20.41 -22.21
CA LEU A 315 -14.29 -19.88 -22.28
C LEU A 315 -15.36 -20.92 -22.65
N THR A 316 -14.97 -22.18 -22.93
CA THR A 316 -15.95 -23.28 -23.12
C THR A 316 -16.60 -23.72 -21.81
N LEU A 317 -15.99 -23.38 -20.67
CA LEU A 317 -16.54 -23.65 -19.35
C LEU A 317 -17.65 -22.65 -19.03
N ASP A 318 -18.72 -23.10 -18.33
CA ASP A 318 -19.80 -22.21 -17.87
C ASP A 318 -19.26 -21.12 -16.94
N GLU A 319 -18.40 -21.51 -16.00
CA GLU A 319 -17.71 -20.63 -15.05
C GLU A 319 -16.20 -20.61 -15.33
N PRO A 320 -15.75 -19.79 -16.30
CA PRO A 320 -14.35 -19.78 -16.72
C PRO A 320 -13.47 -19.00 -15.74
N TYR A 321 -14.03 -18.32 -14.74
CA TYR A 321 -13.31 -17.45 -13.80
C TYR A 321 -13.29 -18.06 -12.39
N SER A 322 -12.17 -17.85 -11.67
CA SER A 322 -12.11 -18.22 -10.24
C SER A 322 -13.14 -17.43 -9.43
N LYS A 323 -13.81 -18.08 -8.46
CA LYS A 323 -14.76 -17.45 -7.51
C LYS A 323 -14.21 -16.21 -6.79
N HIS A 324 -12.88 -16.12 -6.65
CA HIS A 324 -12.22 -14.96 -6.03
C HIS A 324 -11.91 -13.81 -7.00
N SER A 325 -12.07 -14.00 -8.30
CA SER A 325 -11.75 -12.99 -9.31
C SER A 325 -12.78 -11.86 -9.36
N LYS A 326 -12.34 -10.65 -9.74
CA LYS A 326 -13.23 -9.49 -9.90
C LYS A 326 -14.35 -9.75 -10.93
N LEU A 327 -14.05 -10.46 -12.02
CA LEU A 327 -15.05 -10.81 -13.04
C LEU A 327 -16.08 -11.84 -12.55
N ALA A 328 -15.68 -12.81 -11.71
CA ALA A 328 -16.65 -13.73 -11.12
C ALA A 328 -17.61 -13.05 -10.14
N LYS A 329 -17.15 -11.98 -9.46
CA LYS A 329 -17.92 -11.21 -8.48
C LYS A 329 -18.70 -10.04 -9.09
N ARG A 330 -18.45 -9.70 -10.35
CA ARG A 330 -19.18 -8.61 -11.04
C ARG A 330 -20.62 -9.02 -11.22
N ASP A 331 -21.52 -8.06 -11.09
CA ASP A 331 -22.89 -8.24 -11.52
C ASP A 331 -22.90 -8.48 -13.04
N LYS A 332 -23.18 -9.73 -13.42
CA LYS A 332 -23.18 -10.16 -14.82
C LYS A 332 -24.23 -9.41 -15.63
N SER A 333 -25.31 -8.92 -15.00
CA SER A 333 -26.36 -8.16 -15.67
C SER A 333 -25.91 -6.73 -15.99
N GLN A 334 -25.24 -6.08 -15.03
CA GLN A 334 -24.77 -4.69 -15.14
C GLN A 334 -23.66 -4.51 -16.19
N TYR A 335 -22.72 -5.46 -16.23
CA TYR A 335 -21.53 -5.40 -17.09
C TYR A 335 -21.64 -6.31 -18.32
N PHE A 336 -22.85 -6.73 -18.69
CA PHE A 336 -23.07 -7.59 -19.86
C PHE A 336 -22.77 -6.83 -21.15
N LYS A 337 -21.79 -7.33 -21.93
CA LYS A 337 -21.40 -6.79 -23.24
C LYS A 337 -20.94 -5.32 -23.22
N THR A 338 -20.39 -4.87 -22.10
CA THR A 338 -19.84 -3.51 -21.99
C THR A 338 -18.42 -3.40 -22.55
N MET A 339 -17.78 -4.53 -22.85
CA MET A 339 -16.45 -4.61 -23.48
C MET A 339 -16.45 -5.59 -24.65
N GLN A 340 -15.58 -5.34 -25.62
CA GLN A 340 -15.32 -6.21 -26.76
C GLN A 340 -14.77 -7.57 -26.35
N CYS A 341 -15.22 -8.63 -27.02
CA CYS A 341 -14.71 -9.98 -26.82
C CYS A 341 -13.34 -10.12 -27.51
N TRP A 342 -12.31 -10.28 -26.69
CA TRP A 342 -10.95 -10.44 -27.21
C TRP A 342 -10.82 -11.68 -28.11
N PHE A 343 -11.41 -12.82 -27.71
CA PHE A 343 -11.35 -14.06 -28.51
C PHE A 343 -12.11 -13.96 -29.83
N TYR A 344 -13.22 -13.23 -29.89
CA TYR A 344 -13.94 -13.01 -31.15
C TYR A 344 -13.06 -12.24 -32.15
N ASN A 345 -12.31 -11.25 -31.68
CA ASN A 345 -11.50 -10.37 -32.53
C ASN A 345 -10.13 -10.95 -32.90
N ASN A 346 -9.54 -11.80 -32.05
CA ASN A 346 -8.13 -12.18 -32.18
C ASN A 346 -7.88 -13.70 -32.24
N HIS A 347 -8.85 -14.53 -31.84
CA HIS A 347 -8.66 -15.99 -31.89
C HIS A 347 -8.98 -16.49 -33.31
N PRO A 348 -8.08 -17.26 -33.97
CA PRO A 348 -8.31 -17.73 -35.34
C PRO A 348 -9.53 -18.65 -35.47
N ASP A 349 -9.85 -19.41 -34.42
CA ASP A 349 -11.06 -20.26 -34.38
C ASP A 349 -12.32 -19.50 -33.91
N GLY A 350 -12.19 -18.18 -33.69
CA GLY A 350 -13.21 -17.30 -33.12
C GLY A 350 -13.45 -17.51 -31.63
N CYS A 351 -14.47 -16.83 -31.10
CA CYS A 351 -14.94 -17.06 -29.74
C CYS A 351 -15.62 -18.45 -29.64
N PRO A 352 -15.33 -19.23 -28.59
CA PRO A 352 -15.97 -20.53 -28.39
C PRO A 352 -17.41 -20.43 -27.89
N ARG A 353 -17.85 -19.24 -27.43
CA ARG A 353 -19.23 -18.99 -27.03
C ARG A 353 -20.01 -18.39 -28.19
N THR A 354 -21.30 -18.71 -28.29
CA THR A 354 -22.20 -17.99 -29.19
C THR A 354 -22.34 -16.53 -28.75
N ALA A 355 -22.70 -15.64 -29.68
CA ALA A 355 -22.89 -14.22 -29.36
C ALA A 355 -23.92 -14.01 -28.24
N GLN A 356 -24.94 -14.87 -28.12
CA GLN A 356 -25.93 -14.78 -27.04
C GLN A 356 -25.37 -15.19 -25.67
N LYS A 357 -24.50 -16.21 -25.62
CA LYS A 357 -23.93 -16.77 -24.37
C LYS A 357 -22.63 -16.07 -23.92
N CYS A 358 -22.01 -15.27 -24.77
CA CYS A 358 -20.79 -14.53 -24.45
C CYS A 358 -21.10 -13.30 -23.58
N HIS A 359 -20.34 -13.11 -22.51
CA HIS A 359 -20.47 -11.93 -21.64
C HIS A 359 -19.82 -10.67 -22.26
N PHE A 360 -19.03 -10.84 -23.31
CA PHE A 360 -18.37 -9.76 -24.04
C PHE A 360 -19.00 -9.60 -25.42
N ALA A 361 -18.99 -8.38 -25.93
CA ALA A 361 -19.59 -8.04 -27.22
C ALA A 361 -18.84 -8.69 -28.39
N HIS A 362 -19.57 -9.28 -29.33
CA HIS A 362 -19.03 -9.76 -30.61
C HIS A 362 -19.26 -8.69 -31.69
N GLY A 363 -18.33 -7.74 -31.80
CA GLY A 363 -18.43 -6.59 -32.71
C GLY A 363 -19.02 -5.35 -32.05
N GLU A 364 -18.92 -4.19 -32.71
CA GLU A 364 -19.33 -2.89 -32.14
C GLU A 364 -20.84 -2.79 -31.92
N GLN A 365 -21.63 -3.38 -32.82
CA GLN A 365 -23.08 -3.46 -32.76
C GLN A 365 -23.62 -4.22 -31.53
N ASP A 366 -22.77 -5.04 -30.90
CA ASP A 366 -23.13 -5.87 -29.75
C ASP A 366 -22.73 -5.22 -28.41
N VAL A 367 -22.07 -4.05 -28.46
CA VAL A 367 -21.64 -3.31 -27.27
C VAL A 367 -22.82 -2.62 -26.61
N ARG A 368 -22.91 -2.76 -25.28
CA ARG A 368 -23.93 -2.12 -24.45
C ARG A 368 -23.29 -1.09 -23.53
N LYS A 369 -24.04 -0.03 -23.19
CA LYS A 369 -23.63 0.90 -22.15
C LYS A 369 -23.76 0.22 -20.79
N GLU A 370 -22.84 0.52 -19.87
CA GLU A 370 -22.96 0.09 -18.47
C GLU A 370 -24.30 0.61 -17.93
N GLN A 371 -25.10 -0.29 -17.37
CA GLN A 371 -26.32 0.11 -16.68
C GLN A 371 -25.90 0.67 -15.32
N SER A 372 -25.86 2.00 -15.18
CA SER A 372 -25.78 2.60 -13.84
C SER A 372 -27.10 2.31 -13.15
N ASP A 373 -27.05 1.83 -11.90
CA ASP A 373 -28.23 1.79 -11.04
C ASP A 373 -28.72 3.23 -10.82
N ALA A 374 -29.56 3.70 -11.75
CA ALA A 374 -30.51 4.74 -11.46
C ALA A 374 -31.63 4.05 -10.66
N CYS A 375 -31.78 4.49 -9.41
CA CYS A 375 -32.85 4.13 -8.48
C CYS A 375 -32.58 2.91 -7.57
N ALA A 376 -31.85 3.14 -6.47
CA ALA A 376 -32.30 2.68 -5.17
C ALA A 376 -32.79 3.92 -4.41
N GLN A 377 -34.10 4.16 -4.46
CA GLN A 377 -34.82 4.98 -3.48
C GLN A 377 -34.87 4.28 -2.14
#